data_AF-A0A2P5N2Z5-F1
#
_entry.id   AF-A0A2P5N2Z5-F1
#
_cell.length_a   1.000
_cell.length_b   1.000
_cell.length_c   1.000
_cell.angle_alpha   90.00
_cell.angle_beta   90.00
_cell.angle_gamma   90.00
#
_symmetry.space_group_name_H-M   'P 1'
#
loop_
_entity.id
_entity.type
_entity.pdbx_description
1 polymer ?
#
loop_
_entity_poly.entity_id
_entity_poly.type
_entity_poly.pdbx_seq_one_letter_code
_entity_poly.pdbx_strand_id
1 'polypeptide(L)'
;MIKLLCVEWIRFRRNPLNIWIISLFFLLLTISAIWSGLAAREFRAKASAPAIQQSATNQAEMHDAPKMSEAASKSTTKSSAYSVSSAKEPLRLPALGGLVLNVSQMDLLSPTIKISTRSRHTDGRTSDQLFNPLMHEFGLLDFATVFALLTPLVIIALTYGLVQEDRESGVWRLVCTQTSQPWRLVFTALILRYGLLLLIGVTASVLAFLLDPASTGIAAGQWVFMLAVYNVVWFSMAGLFMLLQISSGAVAIAMLGTWLVLTFGVPAGISWAADRSSPMPSRMKAIIDIRQFQEQTNQQRESLLTDWYQAHPEIKPNGPLKSLPREINGLPATLELDSRIRPLMVQFDEARQHQFVFMERWSGLSPALGLILMSDRLAGIDAPRYAEFVQAVNQFEDQWRGFFVPLIMANAPWSDDQQQSLPQFVVAKDGDLSASLSLPLSQLKIAVILLGLLIGLRSRFAKT
;
A
#
# COMPACT_ATOMS: atom_id res chain seq x y z
N MET A 1 -31.89 28.70 -6.42
CA MET A 1 -31.17 27.60 -5.72
C MET A 1 -30.90 27.93 -4.25
N ILE A 2 -30.38 29.12 -3.91
CA ILE A 2 -30.05 29.49 -2.51
C ILE A 2 -31.24 29.30 -1.54
N LYS A 3 -32.44 29.78 -1.88
CA LYS A 3 -33.64 29.59 -1.04
C LYS A 3 -33.99 28.11 -0.81
N LEU A 4 -33.80 27.25 -1.82
CA LEU A 4 -34.06 25.79 -1.69
C LEU A 4 -33.01 25.13 -0.79
N LEU A 5 -31.74 25.53 -0.90
CA LEU A 5 -30.67 25.05 0.00
C LEU A 5 -30.94 25.42 1.46
N CYS A 6 -31.39 26.65 1.73
CA CYS A 6 -31.75 27.06 3.09
C CYS A 6 -32.91 26.23 3.66
N VAL A 7 -33.95 25.99 2.86
CA VAL A 7 -35.10 25.16 3.28
C VAL A 7 -34.66 23.72 3.54
N GLU A 8 -33.87 23.13 2.63
CA GLU A 8 -33.38 21.77 2.84
C GLU A 8 -32.41 21.66 4.00
N TRP A 9 -31.61 22.68 4.29
CA TRP A 9 -30.79 22.72 5.51
C TRP A 9 -31.63 22.69 6.77
N ILE A 10 -32.75 23.42 6.81
CA ILE A 10 -33.68 23.40 7.94
C ILE A 10 -34.33 22.01 8.08
N ARG A 11 -34.81 21.41 6.97
CA ARG A 11 -35.36 20.04 6.97
C ARG A 11 -34.32 19.03 7.47
N PHE A 12 -33.09 19.16 6.99
CA PHE A 12 -31.97 18.31 7.34
C PHE A 12 -31.64 18.37 8.83
N ARG A 13 -31.48 19.58 9.37
CA ARG A 13 -31.15 19.82 10.80
C ARG A 13 -32.28 19.44 11.74
N ARG A 14 -33.54 19.51 11.31
CA ARG A 14 -34.68 19.12 12.15
C ARG A 14 -34.81 17.61 12.33
N ASN A 15 -34.21 16.80 11.46
CA ASN A 15 -34.21 15.35 11.62
C ASN A 15 -33.05 14.94 12.56
N PRO A 16 -33.35 14.44 13.80
CA PRO A 16 -32.31 14.09 14.75
C PRO A 16 -31.43 12.95 14.26
N LEU A 17 -31.96 12.01 13.48
CA LEU A 17 -31.19 10.87 12.94
C LEU A 17 -30.08 11.36 12.00
N ASN A 18 -30.36 12.34 11.14
CA ASN A 18 -29.36 12.91 10.24
C ASN A 18 -28.17 13.52 11.01
N ILE A 19 -28.47 14.23 12.10
CA ILE A 19 -27.44 14.82 12.97
C ILE A 19 -26.62 13.73 13.65
N TRP A 20 -27.28 12.69 14.19
CA TRP A 20 -26.60 11.56 14.83
C TRP A 20 -25.70 10.81 13.85
N ILE A 21 -26.19 10.49 12.65
CA ILE A 21 -25.42 9.81 11.60
C ILE A 21 -24.17 10.60 11.23
N ILE A 22 -24.30 11.91 11.00
CA ILE A 22 -23.15 12.75 10.66
C ILE A 22 -22.18 12.92 11.81
N SER A 23 -22.69 13.10 13.03
CA SER A 23 -21.83 13.27 14.20
C SER A 23 -21.04 12.00 14.47
N LEU A 24 -21.68 10.82 14.35
CA LEU A 24 -21.02 9.54 14.46
C LEU A 24 -20.00 9.32 13.33
N PHE A 25 -20.36 9.64 12.09
CA PHE A 25 -19.44 9.53 10.95
C PHE A 25 -18.22 10.44 11.09
N PHE A 26 -18.43 11.70 11.50
CA PHE A 26 -17.35 12.64 11.78
C PHE A 26 -16.45 12.15 12.92
N LEU A 27 -17.03 11.62 14.00
CA LEU A 27 -16.28 11.05 15.12
C LEU A 27 -15.43 9.85 14.67
N LEU A 28 -16.01 8.91 13.93
CA LEU A 28 -15.29 7.72 13.45
C LEU A 28 -14.16 8.09 12.48
N LEU A 29 -14.41 9.00 11.53
CA LEU A 29 -13.39 9.45 10.60
C LEU A 29 -12.28 10.26 11.26
N THR A 30 -12.60 11.10 12.25
CA THR A 30 -11.57 11.87 12.97
C THR A 30 -10.71 10.96 13.84
N ILE A 31 -11.29 9.97 14.54
CA ILE A 31 -10.53 8.96 15.29
C ILE A 31 -9.60 8.20 14.34
N SER A 32 -10.12 7.74 13.20
CA SER A 32 -9.33 7.02 12.20
C SER A 32 -8.21 7.90 11.60
N ALA A 33 -8.50 9.17 11.28
CA ALA A 33 -7.51 10.13 10.79
C ALA A 33 -6.39 10.40 11.80
N ILE A 34 -6.73 10.57 13.08
CA ILE A 34 -5.74 10.75 14.16
C ILE A 34 -4.89 9.49 14.29
N TRP A 35 -5.51 8.31 14.32
CA TRP A 35 -4.81 7.04 14.45
C TRP A 35 -3.82 6.82 13.32
N SER A 36 -4.26 6.89 12.06
CA SER A 36 -3.37 6.70 10.91
C SER A 36 -2.31 7.80 10.80
N GLY A 37 -2.63 9.04 11.17
CA GLY A 37 -1.66 10.15 11.22
C GLY A 37 -0.54 9.92 12.23
N LEU A 38 -0.88 9.50 13.44
CA LEU A 38 0.09 9.17 14.48
C LEU A 38 0.91 7.93 14.11
N ALA A 39 0.28 6.90 13.54
CA ALA A 39 0.96 5.70 13.06
C ALA A 39 1.98 6.02 11.95
N ALA A 40 1.62 6.88 10.99
CA ALA A 40 2.54 7.33 9.93
C ALA A 40 3.74 8.08 10.52
N ARG A 41 3.49 8.96 11.50
CA ARG A 41 4.56 9.70 12.20
C ARG A 41 5.49 8.76 12.95
N GLU A 42 4.96 7.76 13.65
CA GLU A 42 5.76 6.76 14.36
C GLU A 42 6.59 5.92 13.39
N PHE A 43 5.99 5.48 12.28
CA PHE A 43 6.69 4.74 11.22
C PHE A 43 7.87 5.55 10.68
N ARG A 44 7.66 6.83 10.36
CA ARG A 44 8.73 7.72 9.89
C ARG A 44 9.79 7.99 10.96
N ALA A 45 9.40 8.13 12.22
CA ALA A 45 10.34 8.28 13.32
C ALA A 45 11.25 7.04 13.46
N LYS A 46 10.67 5.83 13.42
CA LYS A 46 11.43 4.55 13.40
C LYS A 46 12.30 4.43 12.15
N ALA A 47 11.83 4.91 11.01
CA ALA A 47 12.60 4.92 9.75
C ALA A 47 13.79 5.89 9.79
N SER A 48 13.70 6.98 10.55
CA SER A 48 14.77 7.98 10.72
C SER A 48 15.73 7.69 11.87
N ALA A 49 15.39 6.78 12.79
CA ALA A 49 16.23 6.45 13.94
C ALA A 49 17.50 5.69 13.50
N PRO A 50 18.69 6.02 14.04
CA PRO A 50 19.93 5.35 13.69
C PRO A 50 19.89 3.86 14.07
N ALA A 51 20.42 3.00 13.19
CA ALA A 51 20.34 1.52 13.30
C ALA A 51 20.90 0.94 14.62
N ILE A 52 21.74 1.70 15.34
CA ILE A 52 22.32 1.35 16.64
C ILE A 52 21.23 1.11 17.70
N GLN A 53 20.14 1.87 17.66
CA GLN A 53 19.09 1.80 18.68
C GLN A 53 18.15 0.61 18.45
N GLN A 54 17.83 0.29 17.19
CA GLN A 54 17.06 -0.91 16.82
C GLN A 54 17.85 -2.20 17.12
N SER A 55 19.17 -2.20 16.92
CA SER A 55 20.04 -3.33 17.25
C SER A 55 20.10 -3.59 18.75
N ALA A 56 20.13 -2.54 19.57
CA ALA A 56 20.13 -2.64 21.03
C ALA A 56 18.78 -3.16 21.58
N THR A 57 17.64 -2.75 21.00
CA THR A 57 16.32 -3.26 21.38
C THR A 57 16.17 -4.75 21.03
N ASN A 58 16.58 -5.14 19.82
CA ASN A 58 16.57 -6.55 19.41
C ASN A 58 17.55 -7.40 20.24
N GLN A 59 18.70 -6.85 20.64
CA GLN A 59 19.64 -7.53 21.55
C GLN A 59 19.11 -7.63 22.99
N ALA A 60 18.35 -6.64 23.45
CA ALA A 60 17.71 -6.66 24.77
C ALA A 60 16.57 -7.70 24.83
N GLU A 61 15.85 -7.92 23.74
CA GLU A 61 14.83 -8.98 23.64
C GLU A 61 15.44 -10.38 23.47
N MET A 62 16.64 -10.49 22.91
CA MET A 62 17.40 -11.75 22.74
C MET A 62 18.23 -12.15 23.97
N HIS A 63 17.97 -11.60 25.16
CA HIS A 63 18.77 -11.84 26.37
C HIS A 63 18.88 -13.32 26.81
N ASP A 64 18.01 -14.20 26.31
CA ASP A 64 18.01 -15.65 26.56
C ASP A 64 18.81 -16.50 25.53
N ALA A 65 19.34 -15.89 24.47
CA ALA A 65 20.25 -16.60 23.56
C ALA A 65 21.66 -16.68 24.18
N PRO A 66 22.32 -17.87 24.19
CA PRO A 66 23.63 -18.02 24.81
C PRO A 66 24.64 -17.09 24.14
N LYS A 67 25.11 -16.10 24.89
CA LYS A 67 26.12 -15.13 24.44
C LYS A 67 27.40 -15.88 24.10
N MET A 68 27.85 -15.76 22.83
CA MET A 68 29.19 -16.17 22.47
C MET A 68 30.18 -15.25 23.19
N SER A 69 31.09 -15.87 23.95
CA SER A 69 32.07 -15.25 24.87
C SER A 69 32.60 -13.87 24.45
N GLU A 70 32.57 -12.92 25.39
CA GLU A 70 33.12 -11.55 25.34
C GLU A 70 34.65 -11.47 25.08
N ALA A 71 35.34 -12.59 24.95
CA ALA A 71 36.77 -12.63 24.63
C ALA A 71 37.10 -12.20 23.19
N ALA A 72 36.12 -12.05 22.29
CA ALA A 72 36.34 -11.60 20.91
C ALA A 72 36.31 -10.07 20.72
N SER A 73 36.00 -9.28 21.76
CA SER A 73 35.79 -7.83 21.64
C SER A 73 37.05 -6.97 21.92
N LYS A 74 38.21 -7.60 22.13
CA LYS A 74 39.50 -6.91 22.36
C LYS A 74 40.59 -7.36 21.41
N SER A 75 40.29 -7.47 20.13
CA SER A 75 41.32 -7.32 19.12
C SER A 75 41.05 -6.03 18.34
N THR A 76 42.06 -5.17 18.31
CA THR A 76 42.25 -4.10 17.33
C THR A 76 42.39 -4.73 15.94
N THR A 77 41.37 -5.46 15.49
CA THR A 77 41.36 -6.14 14.20
C THR A 77 41.15 -5.06 13.17
N LYS A 78 42.17 -4.83 12.34
CA LYS A 78 42.02 -4.11 11.08
C LYS A 78 40.71 -4.57 10.44
N SER A 79 39.78 -3.66 10.18
CA SER A 79 38.52 -4.01 9.53
C SER A 79 38.84 -4.77 8.25
N SER A 80 38.25 -5.95 8.07
CA SER A 80 38.40 -6.69 6.82
C SER A 80 37.42 -6.10 5.81
N ALA A 81 37.72 -6.23 4.51
CA ALA A 81 36.75 -5.86 3.47
C ALA A 81 35.40 -6.59 3.69
N TYR A 82 35.44 -7.81 4.22
CA TYR A 82 34.24 -8.58 4.57
C TYR A 82 33.42 -7.93 5.69
N SER A 83 34.04 -7.51 6.81
CA SER A 83 33.31 -6.90 7.92
C SER A 83 32.63 -5.60 7.49
N VAL A 84 33.32 -4.77 6.70
CA VAL A 84 32.75 -3.53 6.14
C VAL A 84 31.61 -3.83 5.16
N SER A 85 31.76 -4.84 4.30
CA SER A 85 30.71 -5.24 3.35
C SER A 85 29.40 -5.68 4.03
N SER A 86 29.50 -6.19 5.27
CA SER A 86 28.38 -6.70 6.06
C SER A 86 27.75 -5.66 7.00
N ALA A 87 28.44 -4.53 7.20
CA ALA A 87 28.06 -3.47 8.12
C ALA A 87 27.19 -2.37 7.47
N LYS A 88 26.91 -2.47 6.17
CA LYS A 88 26.06 -1.50 5.47
C LYS A 88 24.66 -1.48 6.06
N GLU A 89 24.13 -0.28 6.28
CA GLU A 89 22.75 -0.11 6.72
C GLU A 89 21.77 -0.67 5.68
N PRO A 90 20.67 -1.31 6.11
CA PRO A 90 19.65 -1.81 5.20
C PRO A 90 19.03 -0.70 4.36
N LEU A 91 18.78 -0.98 3.08
CA LEU A 91 18.04 -0.08 2.20
C LEU A 91 16.56 -0.15 2.53
N ARG A 92 15.88 0.99 2.48
CA ARG A 92 14.44 1.10 2.75
C ARG A 92 13.71 1.64 1.54
N LEU A 93 12.53 1.09 1.25
CA LEU A 93 11.60 1.68 0.31
C LEU A 93 11.09 3.00 0.91
N PRO A 94 11.36 4.16 0.29
CA PRO A 94 10.89 5.44 0.81
C PRO A 94 9.37 5.56 0.66
N ALA A 95 8.67 5.69 1.78
CA ALA A 95 7.24 5.98 1.80
C ALA A 95 6.95 7.37 1.24
N LEU A 96 5.96 7.48 0.35
CA LEU A 96 5.54 8.75 -0.27
C LEU A 96 4.69 9.59 0.70
N GLY A 97 4.33 10.79 0.24
CA GLY A 97 3.58 11.76 1.03
C GLY A 97 2.12 11.40 1.33
N GLY A 98 1.63 10.25 0.89
CA GLY A 98 0.32 9.71 1.23
C GLY A 98 0.35 8.51 2.17
N LEU A 99 1.48 8.24 2.85
CA LEU A 99 1.63 7.09 3.77
C LEU A 99 0.49 7.01 4.80
N VAL A 100 0.02 8.16 5.29
CA VAL A 100 -1.09 8.28 6.24
C VAL A 100 -2.38 7.57 5.80
N LEU A 101 -2.57 7.35 4.50
CA LEU A 101 -3.75 6.68 3.98
C LEU A 101 -3.74 5.17 4.23
N ASN A 102 -2.55 4.56 4.30
CA ASN A 102 -2.38 3.11 4.34
C ASN A 102 -1.07 2.67 5.02
N VAL A 103 -0.90 3.05 6.29
CA VAL A 103 0.32 2.77 7.08
C VAL A 103 0.43 1.28 7.40
N SER A 104 -0.70 0.64 7.69
CA SER A 104 -0.72 -0.72 8.20
C SER A 104 -0.27 -1.72 7.12
N GLN A 105 -0.54 -1.44 5.84
CA GLN A 105 0.01 -2.24 4.74
C GLN A 105 1.53 -2.07 4.56
N MET A 106 2.06 -0.86 4.76
CA MET A 106 3.51 -0.60 4.66
C MET A 106 4.29 -1.44 5.67
N ASP A 107 3.77 -1.61 6.88
CA ASP A 107 4.40 -2.40 7.94
C ASP A 107 4.48 -3.90 7.58
N LEU A 108 3.49 -4.41 6.84
CA LEU A 108 3.48 -5.81 6.37
C LEU A 108 4.41 -6.08 5.18
N LEU A 109 4.74 -5.06 4.39
CA LEU A 109 5.49 -5.24 3.14
C LEU A 109 6.99 -5.46 3.33
N SER A 110 7.49 -5.53 4.58
CA SER A 110 8.92 -5.62 4.92
C SER A 110 9.74 -4.65 4.05
N PRO A 111 9.58 -3.33 4.23
CA PRO A 111 10.10 -2.33 3.30
C PRO A 111 11.62 -2.17 3.38
N THR A 112 12.32 -3.04 4.10
CA THR A 112 13.74 -2.94 4.42
C THR A 112 14.48 -4.16 3.86
N ILE A 113 15.45 -3.93 2.98
CA ILE A 113 16.31 -4.98 2.41
C ILE A 113 17.74 -4.76 2.90
N LYS A 114 18.29 -5.77 3.60
CA LYS A 114 19.68 -5.75 4.02
C LYS A 114 20.60 -6.13 2.86
N ILE A 115 21.52 -5.23 2.51
CA ILE A 115 22.56 -5.52 1.52
C ILE A 115 23.67 -6.33 2.17
N SER A 116 24.13 -7.36 1.48
CA SER A 116 25.34 -8.10 1.84
C SER A 116 26.02 -8.64 0.60
N THR A 117 27.28 -9.04 0.75
CA THR A 117 28.00 -9.87 -0.22
C THR A 117 27.45 -11.30 -0.28
N ARG A 118 26.66 -11.71 0.71
CA ARG A 118 25.94 -12.99 0.73
C ARG A 118 24.58 -12.91 0.02
N SER A 119 24.00 -14.08 -0.26
CA SER A 119 22.60 -14.18 -0.71
C SER A 119 21.65 -13.71 0.38
N ARG A 120 20.79 -12.74 0.05
CA ARG A 120 19.74 -12.23 0.95
C ARG A 120 18.57 -13.20 1.13
N HIS A 121 18.37 -14.11 0.17
CA HIS A 121 17.21 -14.99 0.10
C HIS A 121 17.30 -16.19 1.06
N THR A 122 18.49 -16.44 1.61
CA THR A 122 18.76 -17.59 2.50
C THR A 122 19.37 -17.16 3.84
N ASP A 123 19.58 -15.85 4.07
CA ASP A 123 20.11 -15.38 5.34
C ASP A 123 18.99 -15.38 6.39
N GLY A 124 18.95 -16.40 7.25
CA GLY A 124 18.00 -16.47 8.37
C GLY A 124 18.20 -15.37 9.43
N ARG A 125 19.22 -14.51 9.28
CA ARG A 125 19.46 -13.33 10.12
C ARG A 125 18.71 -12.10 9.62
N THR A 126 18.22 -12.11 8.40
CA THR A 126 17.12 -11.23 7.96
C THR A 126 15.86 -11.83 8.54
N SER A 127 15.65 -11.60 9.83
CA SER A 127 14.42 -11.97 10.53
C SER A 127 13.24 -11.34 9.80
N ASP A 128 12.26 -12.15 9.41
CA ASP A 128 10.91 -11.66 9.20
C ASP A 128 10.57 -10.74 10.37
N GLN A 129 10.14 -9.51 10.08
CA GLN A 129 9.70 -8.62 11.15
C GLN A 129 8.63 -9.35 11.96
N LEU A 130 8.78 -9.41 13.28
CA LEU A 130 7.73 -9.94 14.13
C LEU A 130 6.51 -9.04 13.94
N PHE A 131 5.52 -9.53 13.19
CA PHE A 131 4.24 -8.87 13.05
C PHE A 131 3.28 -9.45 14.09
N ASN A 132 2.36 -8.61 14.58
CA ASN A 132 1.32 -9.07 15.49
C ASN A 132 0.29 -9.89 14.68
N PRO A 133 0.14 -11.21 14.91
CA PRO A 133 -0.76 -12.05 14.14
C PRO A 133 -2.23 -11.63 14.31
N LEU A 134 -2.61 -11.09 15.47
CA LEU A 134 -3.98 -10.58 15.69
C LEU A 134 -4.27 -9.36 14.82
N MET A 135 -3.28 -8.48 14.58
CA MET A 135 -3.46 -7.33 13.68
C MET A 135 -3.60 -7.75 12.21
N HIS A 136 -3.02 -8.90 11.84
CA HIS A 136 -3.21 -9.49 10.52
C HIS A 136 -4.63 -10.07 10.34
N GLU A 137 -5.19 -10.65 11.40
CA GLU A 137 -6.53 -11.27 11.38
C GLU A 137 -7.70 -10.25 11.45
N PHE A 138 -7.57 -9.13 12.18
CA PHE A 138 -8.64 -8.13 12.29
C PHE A 138 -8.81 -7.22 11.07
N GLY A 139 -7.87 -7.27 10.13
CA GLY A 139 -7.90 -6.46 8.91
C GLY A 139 -7.49 -5.00 9.15
N LEU A 140 -6.86 -4.43 8.12
CA LEU A 140 -6.16 -3.14 8.15
C LEU A 140 -7.18 -2.00 8.03
N LEU A 141 -7.74 -1.57 9.17
CA LEU A 141 -8.66 -0.42 9.23
C LEU A 141 -7.90 0.92 9.21
N ASP A 142 -7.11 1.14 8.17
CA ASP A 142 -6.52 2.44 7.89
C ASP A 142 -7.56 3.45 7.44
N PHE A 143 -7.20 4.74 7.47
CA PHE A 143 -8.08 5.84 7.09
C PHE A 143 -8.77 5.66 5.73
N ALA A 144 -8.04 5.21 4.70
CA ALA A 144 -8.62 4.98 3.38
C ALA A 144 -9.67 3.85 3.39
N THR A 145 -9.39 2.76 4.10
CA THR A 145 -10.32 1.63 4.28
C THR A 145 -11.57 2.03 5.03
N VAL A 146 -11.43 2.75 6.14
CA VAL A 146 -12.56 3.25 6.94
C VAL A 146 -13.43 4.18 6.10
N PHE A 147 -12.83 5.10 5.34
CA PHE A 147 -13.57 5.98 4.45
C PHE A 147 -14.29 5.20 3.34
N ALA A 148 -13.61 4.25 2.69
CA ALA A 148 -14.18 3.42 1.63
C ALA A 148 -15.41 2.65 2.12
N LEU A 149 -15.33 2.04 3.30
CA LEU A 149 -16.38 1.20 3.86
C LEU A 149 -17.57 2.00 4.42
N LEU A 150 -17.30 3.06 5.19
CA LEU A 150 -18.36 3.78 5.92
C LEU A 150 -19.13 4.78 5.07
N THR A 151 -18.45 5.46 4.15
CA THR A 151 -19.07 6.55 3.37
C THR A 151 -20.31 6.12 2.59
N PRO A 152 -20.30 4.98 1.86
CA PRO A 152 -21.50 4.50 1.15
C PRO A 152 -22.66 4.20 2.09
N LEU A 153 -22.39 3.61 3.26
CA LEU A 153 -23.41 3.29 4.26
C LEU A 153 -24.06 4.57 4.81
N VAL A 154 -23.25 5.59 5.07
CA VAL A 154 -23.74 6.91 5.48
C VAL A 154 -24.55 7.56 4.38
N ILE A 155 -24.14 7.45 3.11
CA ILE A 155 -24.94 7.93 1.98
C ILE A 155 -26.29 7.24 1.93
N ILE A 156 -26.33 5.90 2.06
CA ILE A 156 -27.58 5.12 2.11
C ILE A 156 -28.48 5.62 3.24
N ALA A 157 -27.93 5.77 4.45
CA ALA A 157 -28.69 6.21 5.61
C ALA A 157 -29.23 7.65 5.45
N LEU A 158 -28.40 8.59 4.96
CA LEU A 158 -28.79 9.98 4.76
C LEU A 158 -29.79 10.17 3.60
N THR A 159 -29.81 9.24 2.66
CA THR A 159 -30.71 9.25 1.49
C THR A 159 -31.94 8.37 1.68
N TYR A 160 -32.02 7.61 2.78
CA TYR A 160 -33.16 6.79 3.13
C TYR A 160 -34.45 7.61 3.13
N GLY A 161 -35.48 7.08 2.49
CA GLY A 161 -36.82 7.68 2.50
C GLY A 161 -36.97 9.01 1.75
N LEU A 162 -35.90 9.63 1.23
CA LEU A 162 -35.91 11.03 0.75
C LEU A 162 -37.03 11.35 -0.25
N VAL A 163 -37.32 10.42 -1.15
CA VAL A 163 -38.43 10.50 -2.12
C VAL A 163 -39.47 9.42 -1.85
N GLN A 164 -39.05 8.25 -1.34
CA GLN A 164 -39.94 7.10 -1.21
C GLN A 164 -40.95 7.25 -0.07
N GLU A 165 -40.58 7.83 1.07
CA GLU A 165 -41.55 8.09 2.15
C GLU A 165 -42.62 9.09 1.72
N ASP A 166 -42.22 10.13 0.98
CA ASP A 166 -43.15 11.10 0.40
C ASP A 166 -44.08 10.43 -0.63
N ARG A 167 -43.61 9.40 -1.36
CA ARG A 167 -44.46 8.61 -2.28
C ARG A 167 -45.41 7.67 -1.54
N GLU A 168 -44.92 6.95 -0.54
CA GLU A 168 -45.70 6.02 0.29
C GLU A 168 -46.83 6.74 1.02
N SER A 169 -46.57 7.95 1.51
CA SER A 169 -47.55 8.81 2.16
C SER A 169 -48.46 9.60 1.20
N GLY A 170 -48.22 9.50 -0.12
CA GLY A 170 -48.96 10.24 -1.14
C GLY A 170 -48.62 11.74 -1.24
N VAL A 171 -47.78 12.27 -0.35
CA VAL A 171 -47.33 13.67 -0.33
C VAL A 171 -46.60 14.05 -1.61
N TRP A 172 -45.86 13.12 -2.22
CA TRP A 172 -45.09 13.37 -3.44
C TRP A 172 -45.96 13.81 -4.62
N ARG A 173 -47.20 13.31 -4.71
CA ARG A 173 -48.16 13.75 -5.75
C ARG A 173 -48.54 15.22 -5.57
N LEU A 174 -48.78 15.65 -4.33
CA LEU A 174 -49.03 17.06 -4.01
C LEU A 174 -47.83 17.92 -4.36
N VAL A 175 -46.61 17.49 -4.02
CA VAL A 175 -45.37 18.19 -4.40
C VAL A 175 -45.28 18.37 -5.91
N CYS A 176 -45.55 17.32 -6.69
CA CYS A 176 -45.51 17.38 -8.16
C CYS A 176 -46.56 18.33 -8.77
N THR A 177 -47.70 18.54 -8.11
CA THR A 177 -48.70 19.54 -8.57
C THR A 177 -48.32 20.98 -8.22
N GLN A 178 -47.55 21.20 -7.15
CA GLN A 178 -47.18 22.53 -6.67
C GLN A 178 -45.90 23.07 -7.31
N THR A 179 -45.06 22.21 -7.91
CA THR A 179 -43.81 22.63 -8.56
C THR A 179 -43.68 22.06 -9.97
N SER A 180 -43.28 22.91 -10.91
CA SER A 180 -43.02 22.50 -12.30
C SER A 180 -41.79 21.61 -12.44
N GLN A 181 -40.90 21.57 -11.42
CA GLN A 181 -39.61 20.87 -11.48
C GLN A 181 -39.29 20.14 -10.16
N PRO A 182 -39.99 19.03 -9.83
CA PRO A 182 -39.80 18.32 -8.56
C PRO A 182 -38.39 17.74 -8.40
N TRP A 183 -37.72 17.41 -9.53
CA TRP A 183 -36.33 16.97 -9.53
C TRP A 183 -35.37 17.99 -8.88
N ARG A 184 -35.67 19.29 -8.91
CA ARG A 184 -34.82 20.31 -8.27
C ARG A 184 -34.76 20.14 -6.76
N LEU A 185 -35.83 19.66 -6.12
CA LEU A 185 -35.87 19.41 -4.69
C LEU A 185 -34.91 18.25 -4.34
N VAL A 186 -35.02 17.15 -5.08
CA VAL A 186 -34.14 15.97 -4.91
C VAL A 186 -32.68 16.33 -5.12
N PHE A 187 -32.33 17.02 -6.22
CA PHE A 187 -30.95 17.41 -6.49
C PHE A 187 -30.41 18.38 -5.44
N THR A 188 -31.23 19.32 -4.96
CA THR A 188 -30.79 20.23 -3.88
C THR A 188 -30.50 19.46 -2.59
N ALA A 189 -31.35 18.50 -2.24
CA ALA A 189 -31.18 17.64 -1.08
C ALA A 189 -29.94 16.73 -1.20
N LEU A 190 -29.63 16.21 -2.39
CA LEU A 190 -28.43 15.42 -2.68
C LEU A 190 -27.17 16.28 -2.62
N ILE A 191 -27.17 17.48 -3.23
CA ILE A 191 -26.02 18.41 -3.22
C ILE A 191 -25.67 18.85 -1.81
N LEU A 192 -26.67 19.14 -0.96
CA LEU A 192 -26.45 19.50 0.44
C LEU A 192 -25.75 18.37 1.20
N ARG A 193 -26.23 17.13 1.06
CA ARG A 193 -25.64 15.95 1.71
C ARG A 193 -24.24 15.64 1.17
N TYR A 194 -24.05 15.77 -0.13
CA TYR A 194 -22.75 15.65 -0.79
C TYR A 194 -21.75 16.66 -0.22
N GLY A 195 -22.11 17.95 -0.18
CA GLY A 195 -21.24 19.00 0.34
C GLY A 195 -20.85 18.77 1.80
N LEU A 196 -21.78 18.26 2.62
CA LEU A 196 -21.53 17.97 4.03
C LEU A 196 -20.61 16.77 4.23
N LEU A 197 -20.82 15.66 3.51
CA LEU A 197 -19.92 14.51 3.56
C LEU A 197 -18.55 14.83 2.98
N LEU A 198 -18.49 15.64 1.91
CA LEU A 198 -17.23 16.10 1.34
C LEU A 198 -16.47 16.98 2.34
N LEU A 199 -17.15 17.92 3.01
CA LEU A 199 -16.53 18.75 4.04
C LEU A 199 -15.95 17.90 5.17
N ILE A 200 -16.71 16.91 5.66
CA ILE A 200 -16.24 15.99 6.71
C ILE A 200 -15.04 15.17 6.22
N GLY A 201 -15.12 14.58 5.03
CA GLY A 201 -14.02 13.81 4.44
C GLY A 201 -12.75 14.65 4.24
N VAL A 202 -12.90 15.88 3.74
CA VAL A 202 -11.78 16.81 3.54
C VAL A 202 -11.18 17.25 4.87
N THR A 203 -11.99 17.62 5.86
CA THR A 203 -11.49 18.03 7.19
C THR A 203 -10.76 16.90 7.91
N ALA A 204 -11.30 15.68 7.88
CA ALA A 204 -10.62 14.50 8.41
C ALA A 204 -9.31 14.20 7.65
N SER A 205 -9.33 14.30 6.31
CA SER A 205 -8.12 14.10 5.50
C SER A 205 -7.05 15.15 5.79
N VAL A 206 -7.41 16.43 5.85
CA VAL A 206 -6.47 17.50 6.21
C VAL A 206 -5.85 17.24 7.57
N LEU A 207 -6.66 16.83 8.56
CA LEU A 207 -6.15 16.45 9.87
C LEU A 207 -5.16 15.28 9.80
N ALA A 208 -5.47 14.22 9.06
CA ALA A 208 -4.59 13.07 8.88
C ALA A 208 -3.23 13.49 8.25
N PHE A 209 -3.28 14.22 7.13
CA PHE A 209 -2.08 14.68 6.42
C PHE A 209 -1.24 15.68 7.24
N LEU A 210 -1.86 16.53 8.06
CA LEU A 210 -1.14 17.46 8.95
C LEU A 210 -0.36 16.74 10.06
N LEU A 211 -0.79 15.54 10.48
CA LEU A 211 -0.09 14.74 11.48
C LEU A 211 1.11 13.97 10.91
N ASP A 212 1.13 13.73 9.59
CA ASP A 212 2.25 13.10 8.89
C ASP A 212 3.30 14.17 8.48
N PRO A 213 4.50 14.18 9.08
CA PRO A 213 5.50 15.22 8.87
C PRO A 213 6.12 15.26 7.47
N ALA A 214 6.02 14.18 6.69
CA ALA A 214 6.52 14.14 5.30
C ALA A 214 5.39 13.97 4.29
N SER A 215 4.17 14.37 4.66
CA SER A 215 3.06 14.42 3.74
C SER A 215 3.28 15.48 2.66
N THR A 216 2.71 15.26 1.47
CA THR A 216 2.85 16.20 0.35
C THR A 216 1.50 16.79 -0.04
N GLY A 217 1.48 18.08 -0.36
CA GLY A 217 0.26 18.77 -0.82
C GLY A 217 -0.31 18.17 -2.11
N ILE A 218 0.55 17.63 -2.98
CA ILE A 218 0.12 16.93 -4.21
C ILE A 218 -0.64 15.64 -3.86
N ALA A 219 -0.10 14.81 -2.96
CA ALA A 219 -0.79 13.59 -2.53
C ALA A 219 -2.13 13.92 -1.85
N ALA A 220 -2.16 14.95 -0.98
CA ALA A 220 -3.39 15.42 -0.36
C ALA A 220 -4.43 15.90 -1.39
N GLY A 221 -4.00 16.67 -2.39
CA GLY A 221 -4.86 17.18 -3.45
C GLY A 221 -5.44 16.06 -4.32
N GLN A 222 -4.61 15.08 -4.72
CA GLN A 222 -5.05 13.91 -5.47
C GLN A 222 -6.02 13.04 -4.66
N TRP A 223 -5.75 12.85 -3.37
CA TRP A 223 -6.66 12.14 -2.46
C TRP A 223 -8.01 12.85 -2.34
N VAL A 224 -8.02 14.16 -2.07
CA VAL A 224 -9.26 14.95 -1.97
C VAL A 224 -10.05 14.92 -3.28
N PHE A 225 -9.38 14.99 -4.43
CA PHE A 225 -10.02 14.84 -5.73
C PHE A 225 -10.68 13.46 -5.88
N MET A 226 -9.97 12.39 -5.51
CA MET A 226 -10.50 11.04 -5.53
C MET A 226 -11.70 10.87 -4.58
N LEU A 227 -11.65 11.44 -3.38
CA LEU A 227 -12.77 11.46 -2.43
C LEU A 227 -14.00 12.17 -3.01
N ALA A 228 -13.81 13.30 -3.70
CA ALA A 228 -14.89 14.03 -4.33
C ALA A 228 -15.57 13.19 -5.42
N VAL A 229 -14.78 12.53 -6.28
CA VAL A 229 -15.26 11.65 -7.34
C VAL A 229 -15.97 10.43 -6.76
N TYR A 230 -15.39 9.79 -5.76
CA TYR A 230 -15.96 8.64 -5.05
C TYR A 230 -17.36 8.95 -4.50
N ASN A 231 -17.49 10.10 -3.83
CA ASN A 231 -18.79 10.57 -3.32
C ASN A 231 -19.80 10.79 -4.46
N VAL A 232 -19.39 11.38 -5.59
CA VAL A 232 -20.28 11.58 -6.74
C VAL A 232 -20.82 10.25 -7.27
N VAL A 233 -20.00 9.20 -7.35
CA VAL A 233 -20.45 7.86 -7.78
C VAL A 233 -21.59 7.37 -6.89
N TRP A 234 -21.39 7.35 -5.58
CA TRP A 234 -22.39 6.84 -4.63
C TRP A 234 -23.66 7.69 -4.55
N PHE A 235 -23.54 9.02 -4.57
CA PHE A 235 -24.72 9.89 -4.61
C PHE A 235 -25.48 9.78 -5.94
N SER A 236 -24.78 9.57 -7.06
CA SER A 236 -25.43 9.33 -8.35
C SER A 236 -26.21 8.04 -8.32
N MET A 237 -25.63 6.96 -7.78
CA MET A 237 -26.34 5.69 -7.57
C MET A 237 -27.56 5.88 -6.66
N ALA A 238 -27.41 6.54 -5.51
CA ALA A 238 -28.52 6.81 -4.60
C ALA A 238 -29.66 7.56 -5.32
N GLY A 239 -29.33 8.58 -6.12
CA GLY A 239 -30.29 9.30 -6.94
C GLY A 239 -30.99 8.41 -7.98
N LEU A 240 -30.27 7.47 -8.60
CA LEU A 240 -30.85 6.51 -9.54
C LEU A 240 -31.84 5.55 -8.85
N PHE A 241 -31.49 5.07 -7.66
CA PHE A 241 -32.40 4.23 -6.86
C PHE A 241 -33.68 4.97 -6.44
N MET A 242 -33.61 6.29 -6.20
CA MET A 242 -34.80 7.11 -5.94
C MET A 242 -35.77 7.20 -7.13
N LEU A 243 -35.33 6.90 -8.36
CA LEU A 243 -36.20 6.86 -9.53
C LEU A 243 -37.13 5.64 -9.54
N LEU A 244 -36.78 4.57 -8.81
CA LEU A 244 -37.57 3.34 -8.76
C LEU A 244 -38.88 3.57 -7.99
N GLN A 245 -39.96 2.91 -8.42
CA GLN A 245 -41.28 2.99 -7.77
C GLN A 245 -41.46 1.81 -6.79
N ILE A 246 -40.56 1.69 -5.84
CA ILE A 246 -40.57 0.65 -4.80
C ILE A 246 -40.48 1.32 -3.42
N SER A 247 -40.77 0.55 -2.37
CA SER A 247 -40.77 1.09 -1.00
C SER A 247 -39.41 1.63 -0.55
N SER A 248 -39.41 2.52 0.43
CA SER A 248 -38.23 3.07 1.11
C SER A 248 -37.32 1.94 1.62
N GLY A 249 -37.90 0.94 2.28
CA GLY A 249 -37.20 -0.26 2.74
C GLY A 249 -36.61 -1.09 1.57
N ALA A 250 -37.35 -1.27 0.48
CA ALA A 250 -36.85 -2.02 -0.68
C ALA A 250 -35.67 -1.31 -1.37
N VAL A 251 -35.73 0.02 -1.51
CA VAL A 251 -34.60 0.82 -2.00
C VAL A 251 -33.38 0.66 -1.09
N ALA A 252 -33.57 0.72 0.23
CA ALA A 252 -32.47 0.59 1.17
C ALA A 252 -31.78 -0.78 1.09
N ILE A 253 -32.56 -1.87 1.04
CA ILE A 253 -32.05 -3.23 0.87
C ILE A 253 -31.31 -3.35 -0.47
N ALA A 254 -31.86 -2.81 -1.55
CA ALA A 254 -31.23 -2.87 -2.86
C ALA A 254 -29.91 -2.06 -2.92
N MET A 255 -29.85 -0.90 -2.29
CA MET A 255 -28.61 -0.12 -2.15
C MET A 255 -27.59 -0.83 -1.27
N LEU A 256 -28.00 -1.45 -0.16
CA LEU A 256 -27.11 -2.25 0.69
C LEU A 256 -26.55 -3.46 -0.05
N GLY A 257 -27.38 -4.17 -0.83
CA GLY A 257 -26.92 -5.26 -1.71
C GLY A 257 -25.94 -4.77 -2.78
N THR A 258 -26.22 -3.61 -3.39
CA THR A 258 -25.31 -2.98 -4.35
C THR A 258 -24.00 -2.58 -3.69
N TRP A 259 -24.06 -2.05 -2.47
CA TRP A 259 -22.87 -1.75 -1.68
C TRP A 259 -22.03 -2.99 -1.42
N LEU A 260 -22.65 -4.09 -0.98
CA LEU A 260 -21.95 -5.35 -0.72
C LEU A 260 -21.27 -5.88 -1.99
N VAL A 261 -21.99 -5.89 -3.11
CA VAL A 261 -21.47 -6.36 -4.40
C VAL A 261 -20.33 -5.48 -4.89
N LEU A 262 -20.49 -4.15 -4.93
CA LEU A 262 -19.44 -3.26 -5.44
C LEU A 262 -18.24 -3.16 -4.50
N THR A 263 -18.41 -3.37 -3.20
CA THR A 263 -17.32 -3.23 -2.21
C THR A 263 -16.55 -4.55 -1.99
N PHE A 264 -17.22 -5.69 -2.09
CA PHE A 264 -16.60 -7.00 -1.81
C PHE A 264 -16.69 -7.96 -2.99
N GLY A 265 -17.87 -8.11 -3.59
CA GLY A 265 -18.10 -9.07 -4.67
C GLY A 265 -17.29 -8.77 -5.95
N VAL A 266 -17.34 -7.53 -6.41
CA VAL A 266 -16.63 -7.06 -7.61
C VAL A 266 -15.11 -7.11 -7.38
N PRO A 267 -14.55 -6.58 -6.27
CA PRO A 267 -13.11 -6.73 -6.00
C PRO A 267 -12.64 -8.17 -5.92
N ALA A 268 -13.41 -9.06 -5.27
CA ALA A 268 -13.09 -10.48 -5.23
C ALA A 268 -13.07 -11.11 -6.63
N GLY A 269 -14.06 -10.77 -7.48
CA GLY A 269 -14.10 -11.23 -8.87
C GLY A 269 -12.94 -10.70 -9.73
N ILE A 270 -12.57 -9.43 -9.56
CA ILE A 270 -11.41 -8.83 -10.24
C ILE A 270 -10.11 -9.48 -9.77
N SER A 271 -9.94 -9.68 -8.46
CA SER A 271 -8.76 -10.36 -7.88
C SER A 271 -8.62 -11.79 -8.41
N TRP A 272 -9.72 -12.55 -8.41
CA TRP A 272 -9.75 -13.89 -8.99
C TRP A 272 -9.38 -13.90 -10.48
N ALA A 273 -9.88 -12.92 -11.26
CA ALA A 273 -9.51 -12.79 -12.66
C ALA A 273 -8.04 -12.40 -12.86
N ALA A 274 -7.49 -11.56 -11.97
CA ALA A 274 -6.08 -11.20 -11.95
C ALA A 274 -5.20 -12.43 -11.70
N ASP A 275 -5.54 -13.24 -10.69
CA ASP A 275 -4.87 -14.50 -10.37
C ASP A 275 -4.91 -15.50 -11.54
N ARG A 276 -6.02 -15.54 -12.30
CA ARG A 276 -6.12 -16.40 -13.47
C ARG A 276 -5.26 -15.91 -14.64
N SER A 277 -5.14 -14.59 -14.80
CA SER A 277 -4.36 -13.95 -15.87
C SER A 277 -2.85 -14.00 -15.63
N SER A 278 -2.43 -13.92 -14.37
CA SER A 278 -1.03 -13.92 -13.94
C SER A 278 -0.94 -14.74 -12.65
N PRO A 279 -0.86 -16.08 -12.76
CA PRO A 279 -0.87 -16.96 -11.60
C PRO A 279 0.39 -16.78 -10.77
N MET A 280 0.20 -16.58 -9.46
CA MET A 280 1.30 -16.51 -8.52
C MET A 280 2.06 -17.85 -8.50
N PRO A 281 3.40 -17.86 -8.65
CA PRO A 281 4.18 -19.09 -8.52
C PRO A 281 3.98 -19.76 -7.16
N SER A 282 4.13 -21.09 -7.10
CA SER A 282 3.96 -21.82 -5.84
C SER A 282 5.09 -21.49 -4.86
N ARG A 283 4.75 -20.90 -3.72
CA ARG A 283 5.69 -20.65 -2.61
C ARG A 283 6.34 -21.93 -2.11
N MET A 284 5.57 -23.02 -2.03
CA MET A 284 6.10 -24.33 -1.62
C MET A 284 7.13 -24.84 -2.62
N LYS A 285 6.85 -24.73 -3.92
CA LYS A 285 7.81 -25.11 -4.97
C LYS A 285 9.07 -24.26 -4.88
N ALA A 286 8.93 -22.94 -4.71
CA ALA A 286 10.08 -22.05 -4.54
C ALA A 286 10.95 -22.44 -3.33
N ILE A 287 10.35 -22.80 -2.19
CA ILE A 287 11.09 -23.29 -1.01
C ILE A 287 11.85 -24.58 -1.33
N ILE A 288 11.23 -25.52 -2.04
CA ILE A 288 11.87 -26.78 -2.45
C ILE A 288 13.05 -26.49 -3.40
N ASP A 289 12.83 -25.67 -4.42
CA ASP A 289 13.85 -25.31 -5.41
C ASP A 289 15.03 -24.57 -4.74
N ILE A 290 14.77 -23.62 -3.83
CA ILE A 290 15.79 -22.93 -3.02
C ILE A 290 16.62 -23.93 -2.20
N ARG A 291 15.98 -24.89 -1.53
CA ARG A 291 16.68 -25.91 -0.74
C ARG A 291 17.54 -26.83 -1.62
N GLN A 292 17.05 -27.19 -2.80
CA GLN A 292 17.80 -27.98 -3.78
C GLN A 292 19.03 -27.22 -4.29
N PHE A 293 18.88 -25.95 -4.65
CA PHE A 293 20.00 -25.10 -5.06
C PHE A 293 21.02 -24.93 -3.94
N GLN A 294 20.55 -24.77 -2.70
CA GLN A 294 21.43 -24.67 -1.54
C GLN A 294 22.26 -25.95 -1.34
N GLU A 295 21.63 -27.12 -1.46
CA GLU A 295 22.31 -28.41 -1.37
C GLU A 295 23.33 -28.62 -2.50
N GLN A 296 22.93 -28.37 -3.75
CA GLN A 296 23.81 -28.48 -4.92
C GLN A 296 25.03 -27.56 -4.81
N THR A 297 24.81 -26.30 -4.44
CA THR A 297 25.88 -25.31 -4.27
C THR A 297 26.80 -25.68 -3.10
N ASN A 298 26.25 -26.26 -2.03
CA ASN A 298 27.05 -26.75 -0.91
C ASN A 298 27.97 -27.91 -1.29
N GLN A 299 27.50 -28.83 -2.15
CA GLN A 299 28.30 -29.94 -2.67
C GLN A 299 29.40 -29.47 -3.63
N GLN A 300 29.14 -28.41 -4.41
CA GLN A 300 30.07 -27.84 -5.40
C GLN A 300 30.98 -26.75 -4.83
N ARG A 301 30.99 -26.53 -3.51
CA ARG A 301 31.72 -25.40 -2.90
C ARG A 301 33.20 -25.37 -3.25
N GLU A 302 33.87 -26.52 -3.20
CA GLU A 302 35.30 -26.63 -3.48
C GLU A 302 35.63 -26.42 -4.97
N SER A 303 34.78 -26.92 -5.88
CA SER A 303 34.95 -26.71 -7.32
C SER A 303 34.71 -25.26 -7.70
N LEU A 304 33.62 -24.65 -7.20
CA LEU A 304 33.29 -23.24 -7.45
C LEU A 304 34.38 -22.29 -6.94
N LEU A 305 35.01 -22.61 -5.80
CA LEU A 305 36.14 -21.84 -5.30
C LEU A 305 37.35 -21.92 -6.24
N THR A 306 37.66 -23.12 -6.72
CA THR A 306 38.78 -23.35 -7.64
C THR A 306 38.54 -22.65 -8.97
N ASP A 307 37.36 -22.81 -9.54
CA ASP A 307 36.95 -22.21 -10.81
C ASP A 307 36.99 -20.68 -10.75
N TRP A 308 36.59 -20.09 -9.61
CA TRP A 308 36.64 -18.64 -9.42
C TRP A 308 38.07 -18.09 -9.50
N TYR A 309 39.04 -18.74 -8.81
CA TYR A 309 40.44 -18.33 -8.85
C TYR A 309 41.11 -18.60 -10.20
N GLN A 310 40.66 -19.63 -10.93
CA GLN A 310 41.12 -19.86 -12.31
C GLN A 310 40.64 -18.76 -13.26
N ALA A 311 39.41 -18.27 -13.07
CA ALA A 311 38.84 -17.18 -13.85
C ALA A 311 39.45 -15.80 -13.53
N HIS A 312 40.02 -15.62 -12.33
CA HIS A 312 40.63 -14.36 -11.85
C HIS A 312 42.11 -14.54 -11.49
N PRO A 313 42.99 -14.84 -12.46
CA PRO A 313 44.41 -15.10 -12.19
C PRO A 313 45.16 -13.92 -11.56
N GLU A 314 44.62 -12.71 -11.67
CA GLU A 314 45.13 -11.48 -11.05
C GLU A 314 44.98 -11.45 -9.51
N ILE A 315 44.07 -12.25 -8.94
CA ILE A 315 43.82 -12.31 -7.49
C ILE A 315 44.38 -13.63 -6.95
N LYS A 316 45.48 -13.55 -6.19
CA LYS A 316 46.13 -14.74 -5.62
C LYS A 316 45.56 -15.07 -4.24
N PRO A 317 45.25 -16.35 -3.94
CA PRO A 317 44.85 -16.75 -2.61
C PRO A 317 46.01 -16.58 -1.62
N ASN A 318 45.72 -16.06 -0.43
CA ASN A 318 46.70 -15.90 0.64
C ASN A 318 46.89 -17.22 1.40
N GLY A 319 47.47 -18.22 0.73
CA GLY A 319 47.73 -19.56 1.25
C GLY A 319 46.97 -20.69 0.50
N PRO A 320 47.10 -21.95 0.96
CA PRO A 320 46.35 -23.07 0.39
C PRO A 320 44.83 -22.85 0.46
N LEU A 321 44.11 -23.25 -0.60
CA LEU A 321 42.65 -23.09 -0.70
C LEU A 321 41.89 -23.67 0.51
N LYS A 322 42.36 -24.79 1.06
CA LYS A 322 41.76 -25.47 2.22
C LYS A 322 41.92 -24.72 3.55
N SER A 323 42.88 -23.80 3.64
CA SER A 323 43.16 -23.01 4.86
C SER A 323 42.59 -21.59 4.80
N LEU A 324 41.84 -21.24 3.75
CA LEU A 324 41.22 -19.92 3.65
C LEU A 324 40.13 -19.74 4.72
N PRO A 325 39.95 -18.50 5.23
CA PRO A 325 38.84 -18.16 6.09
C PRO A 325 37.48 -18.62 5.52
N ARG A 326 36.56 -19.03 6.41
CA ARG A 326 35.21 -19.51 6.03
C ARG A 326 34.45 -18.51 5.15
N GLU A 327 34.65 -17.22 5.41
CA GLU A 327 34.05 -16.10 4.70
C GLU A 327 34.46 -16.04 3.23
N ILE A 328 35.71 -16.43 2.92
CA ILE A 328 36.26 -16.48 1.55
C ILE A 328 35.88 -17.79 0.88
N ASN A 329 36.06 -18.92 1.58
CA ASN A 329 35.79 -20.26 1.05
C ASN A 329 34.31 -20.43 0.61
N GLY A 330 33.38 -19.85 1.35
CA GLY A 330 31.94 -19.93 1.02
C GLY A 330 31.45 -18.91 -0.01
N LEU A 331 32.24 -17.88 -0.35
CA LEU A 331 31.73 -16.72 -1.09
C LEU A 331 31.30 -17.08 -2.54
N PRO A 332 32.11 -17.78 -3.35
CA PRO A 332 31.69 -18.16 -4.71
C PRO A 332 30.41 -19.00 -4.73
N ALA A 333 30.28 -19.94 -3.78
CA ALA A 333 29.05 -20.70 -3.60
C ALA A 333 27.85 -19.79 -3.28
N THR A 334 27.99 -18.81 -2.38
CA THR A 334 26.87 -17.89 -2.09
C THR A 334 26.45 -17.02 -3.28
N LEU A 335 27.40 -16.64 -4.16
CA LEU A 335 27.12 -15.88 -5.37
C LEU A 335 26.37 -16.74 -6.40
N GLU A 336 26.77 -17.99 -6.58
CA GLU A 336 26.08 -18.94 -7.46
C GLU A 336 24.68 -19.27 -6.92
N LEU A 337 24.54 -19.44 -5.61
CA LEU A 337 23.22 -19.64 -5.01
C LEU A 337 22.28 -18.46 -5.26
N ASP A 338 22.77 -17.22 -5.12
CA ASP A 338 22.00 -16.01 -5.41
C ASP A 338 21.60 -15.92 -6.88
N SER A 339 22.51 -16.25 -7.81
CA SER A 339 22.26 -16.23 -9.26
C SER A 339 21.14 -17.20 -9.66
N ARG A 340 21.02 -18.34 -8.95
CA ARG A 340 19.96 -19.34 -9.15
C ARG A 340 18.62 -18.92 -8.55
N ILE A 341 18.63 -18.26 -7.39
CA ILE A 341 17.40 -17.86 -6.68
C ILE A 341 16.79 -16.59 -7.28
N ARG A 342 17.60 -15.64 -7.73
CA ARG A 342 17.14 -14.32 -8.22
C ARG A 342 16.05 -14.43 -9.31
N PRO A 343 16.18 -15.28 -10.36
CA PRO A 343 15.12 -15.45 -11.35
C PRO A 343 13.80 -15.97 -10.77
N LEU A 344 13.84 -16.83 -9.74
CA LEU A 344 12.63 -17.30 -9.07
C LEU A 344 11.90 -16.14 -8.39
N MET A 345 12.63 -15.25 -7.73
CA MET A 345 12.06 -14.10 -7.00
C MET A 345 11.47 -13.07 -7.97
N VAL A 346 12.14 -12.82 -9.10
CA VAL A 346 11.63 -11.93 -10.16
C VAL A 346 10.26 -12.39 -10.67
N GLN A 347 10.03 -13.71 -10.81
CA GLN A 347 8.71 -14.22 -11.22
C GLN A 347 7.59 -13.87 -10.23
N PHE A 348 7.87 -13.83 -8.92
CA PHE A 348 6.89 -13.41 -7.93
C PHE A 348 6.59 -11.92 -8.03
N ASP A 349 7.62 -11.09 -8.19
CA ASP A 349 7.48 -9.64 -8.32
C ASP A 349 6.72 -9.26 -9.59
N GLU A 350 7.05 -9.89 -10.73
CA GLU A 350 6.35 -9.70 -12.01
C GLU A 350 4.87 -10.12 -11.90
N ALA A 351 4.58 -11.30 -11.34
CA ALA A 351 3.20 -11.75 -11.16
C ALA A 351 2.40 -10.76 -10.30
N ARG A 352 2.98 -10.30 -9.19
CA ARG A 352 2.35 -9.31 -8.30
C ARG A 352 2.11 -7.97 -9.00
N GLN A 353 3.07 -7.49 -9.78
CA GLN A 353 2.97 -6.26 -10.56
C GLN A 353 1.85 -6.38 -11.61
N HIS A 354 1.80 -7.48 -12.37
CA HIS A 354 0.79 -7.71 -13.39
C HIS A 354 -0.62 -7.80 -12.78
N GLN A 355 -0.76 -8.49 -11.65
CA GLN A 355 -2.03 -8.56 -10.91
C GLN A 355 -2.49 -7.18 -10.46
N PHE A 356 -1.60 -6.36 -9.91
CA PHE A 356 -1.91 -4.99 -9.49
C PHE A 356 -2.38 -4.12 -10.66
N VAL A 357 -1.64 -4.11 -11.78
CA VAL A 357 -2.00 -3.33 -12.98
C VAL A 357 -3.32 -3.81 -13.59
N PHE A 358 -3.61 -5.11 -13.51
CA PHE A 358 -4.89 -5.67 -13.92
C PHE A 358 -6.03 -5.13 -13.03
N MET A 359 -5.87 -5.18 -11.71
CA MET A 359 -6.86 -4.64 -10.76
C MET A 359 -7.06 -3.15 -10.96
N GLU A 360 -5.99 -2.38 -11.15
CA GLU A 360 -6.02 -0.93 -11.41
C GLU A 360 -6.84 -0.61 -12.67
N ARG A 361 -6.66 -1.37 -13.75
CA ARG A 361 -7.40 -1.21 -15.01
C ARG A 361 -8.91 -1.44 -14.85
N TRP A 362 -9.30 -2.42 -14.05
CA TRP A 362 -10.71 -2.79 -13.84
C TRP A 362 -11.34 -2.14 -12.60
N SER A 363 -10.54 -1.39 -11.84
CA SER A 363 -10.95 -0.74 -10.59
C SER A 363 -12.15 0.19 -10.75
N GLY A 364 -12.40 0.73 -11.95
CA GLY A 364 -13.60 1.50 -12.25
C GLY A 364 -14.89 0.80 -11.80
N LEU A 365 -14.99 -0.52 -11.97
CA LEU A 365 -16.19 -1.29 -11.60
C LEU A 365 -16.46 -1.31 -10.09
N SER A 366 -15.46 -1.03 -9.26
CA SER A 366 -15.58 -0.95 -7.80
C SER A 366 -15.00 0.37 -7.30
N PRO A 367 -15.86 1.35 -6.95
CA PRO A 367 -15.41 2.61 -6.38
C PRO A 367 -14.52 2.42 -5.14
N ALA A 368 -14.82 1.41 -4.33
CA ALA A 368 -14.05 1.07 -3.15
C ALA A 368 -12.64 0.58 -3.51
N LEU A 369 -12.50 -0.36 -4.44
CA LEU A 369 -11.20 -0.84 -4.90
C LEU A 369 -10.36 0.29 -5.50
N GLY A 370 -10.98 1.16 -6.31
CA GLY A 370 -10.29 2.33 -6.86
C GLY A 370 -9.73 3.26 -5.79
N LEU A 371 -10.46 3.46 -4.68
CA LEU A 371 -10.01 4.29 -3.56
C LEU A 371 -8.82 3.66 -2.81
N ILE A 372 -8.86 2.35 -2.58
CA ILE A 372 -7.76 1.62 -1.92
C ILE A 372 -6.50 1.59 -2.79
N LEU A 373 -6.62 1.25 -4.08
CA LEU A 373 -5.46 1.28 -4.98
C LEU A 373 -4.86 2.68 -5.12
N MET A 374 -5.70 3.72 -5.04
CA MET A 374 -5.22 5.10 -5.03
C MET A 374 -4.46 5.42 -3.74
N SER A 375 -4.95 4.98 -2.57
CA SER A 375 -4.18 5.13 -1.34
C SER A 375 -2.84 4.41 -1.38
N ASP A 376 -2.77 3.24 -2.03
CA ASP A 376 -1.53 2.46 -2.15
C ASP A 376 -0.50 3.19 -3.00
N ARG A 377 -0.92 3.74 -4.14
CA ARG A 377 -0.08 4.59 -5.02
C ARG A 377 0.40 5.84 -4.31
N LEU A 378 -0.47 6.51 -3.54
CA LEU A 378 -0.13 7.74 -2.81
C LEU A 378 0.79 7.48 -1.61
N ALA A 379 0.63 6.34 -0.93
CA ALA A 379 1.55 5.87 0.11
C ALA A 379 2.87 5.36 -0.48
N GLY A 380 2.85 4.94 -1.75
CA GLY A 380 4.01 4.43 -2.47
C GLY A 380 4.33 2.98 -2.12
N ILE A 381 3.30 2.21 -1.79
CA ILE A 381 3.35 0.78 -1.44
C ILE A 381 2.81 -0.12 -2.56
N ASP A 382 2.52 0.46 -3.71
CA ASP A 382 2.00 -0.27 -4.86
C ASP A 382 3.02 -1.29 -5.40
N ALA A 383 2.50 -2.40 -5.93
CA ALA A 383 3.33 -3.50 -6.41
C ALA A 383 4.33 -3.10 -7.52
N PRO A 384 3.95 -2.25 -8.52
CA PRO A 384 4.91 -1.78 -9.53
C PRO A 384 6.09 -1.03 -8.92
N ARG A 385 5.84 -0.09 -8.00
CA ARG A 385 6.92 0.66 -7.33
C ARG A 385 7.79 -0.24 -6.45
N TYR A 386 7.19 -1.22 -5.78
CA TYR A 386 7.96 -2.20 -5.03
C TYR A 386 8.89 -3.01 -5.94
N ALA A 387 8.42 -3.46 -7.10
CA ALA A 387 9.23 -4.17 -8.08
C ALA A 387 10.38 -3.31 -8.62
N GLU A 388 10.14 -2.02 -8.92
CA GLU A 388 11.19 -1.07 -9.30
C GLU A 388 12.26 -0.90 -8.20
N PHE A 389 11.83 -0.83 -6.94
CA PHE A 389 12.74 -0.78 -5.80
C PHE A 389 13.58 -2.05 -5.68
N VAL A 390 12.96 -3.24 -5.77
CA VAL A 390 13.69 -4.52 -5.74
C VAL A 390 14.70 -4.59 -6.89
N GLN A 391 14.35 -4.12 -8.09
CA GLN A 391 15.25 -4.07 -9.23
C GLN A 391 16.43 -3.10 -9.00
N ALA A 392 16.18 -1.92 -8.44
CA ALA A 392 17.23 -0.96 -8.08
C ALA A 392 18.18 -1.54 -7.02
N VAL A 393 17.64 -2.24 -6.03
CA VAL A 393 18.43 -2.94 -5.00
C VAL A 393 19.26 -4.05 -5.63
N ASN A 394 18.71 -4.83 -6.56
CA ASN A 394 19.44 -5.88 -7.28
C ASN A 394 20.65 -5.32 -8.03
N GLN A 395 20.46 -4.22 -8.77
CA GLN A 395 21.55 -3.54 -9.49
C GLN A 395 22.62 -3.00 -8.53
N PHE A 396 22.19 -2.45 -7.40
CA PHE A 396 23.11 -1.97 -6.37
C PHE A 396 23.88 -3.10 -5.69
N GLU A 397 23.23 -4.23 -5.41
CA GLU A 397 23.89 -5.42 -4.89
C GLU A 397 24.96 -5.94 -5.85
N ASP A 398 24.71 -5.88 -7.17
CA ASP A 398 25.69 -6.28 -8.18
C ASP A 398 26.91 -5.35 -8.17
N GLN A 399 26.71 -4.02 -8.04
CA GLN A 399 27.80 -3.05 -7.86
C GLN A 399 28.55 -3.25 -6.54
N TRP A 400 27.83 -3.50 -5.46
CA TRP A 400 28.39 -3.76 -4.13
C TRP A 400 29.26 -5.01 -4.14
N ARG A 401 28.78 -6.10 -4.75
CA ARG A 401 29.53 -7.35 -4.92
C ARG A 401 30.71 -7.16 -5.86
N GLY A 402 30.56 -6.43 -6.97
CA GLY A 402 31.66 -6.12 -7.88
C GLY A 402 32.83 -5.40 -7.20
N PHE A 403 32.54 -4.52 -6.23
CA PHE A 403 33.56 -3.84 -5.44
C PHE A 403 34.18 -4.74 -4.34
N PHE A 404 33.34 -5.41 -3.55
CA PHE A 404 33.81 -6.13 -2.36
C PHE A 404 34.31 -7.55 -2.62
N VAL A 405 33.74 -8.30 -3.58
CA VAL A 405 34.13 -9.70 -3.82
C VAL A 405 35.62 -9.82 -4.16
N PRO A 406 36.21 -9.02 -5.08
CA PRO A 406 37.64 -9.07 -5.35
C PRO A 406 38.51 -8.82 -4.11
N LEU A 407 38.14 -7.80 -3.30
CA LEU A 407 38.86 -7.43 -2.09
C LEU A 407 38.79 -8.52 -1.00
N ILE A 408 37.63 -9.16 -0.85
CA ILE A 408 37.41 -10.26 0.09
C ILE A 408 38.21 -11.49 -0.36
N MET A 409 38.16 -11.84 -1.65
CA MET A 409 38.87 -12.99 -2.22
C MET A 409 40.40 -12.83 -2.19
N ALA A 410 40.90 -11.58 -2.23
CA ALA A 410 42.31 -11.24 -2.02
C ALA A 410 42.72 -11.23 -0.53
N ASN A 411 41.77 -11.36 0.41
CA ASN A 411 41.98 -11.17 1.84
C ASN A 411 42.67 -9.82 2.16
N ALA A 412 42.28 -8.77 1.45
CA ALA A 412 42.89 -7.45 1.58
C ALA A 412 42.48 -6.75 2.89
N PRO A 413 43.40 -6.01 3.55
CA PRO A 413 43.04 -5.14 4.65
C PRO A 413 42.19 -3.96 4.14
N TRP A 414 41.25 -3.48 4.96
CA TRP A 414 40.53 -2.24 4.66
C TRP A 414 41.44 -1.02 4.82
N SER A 415 41.33 -0.05 3.91
CA SER A 415 42.03 1.23 3.97
C SER A 415 41.03 2.39 3.82
N ASP A 416 41.33 3.52 4.45
CA ASP A 416 40.48 4.72 4.46
C ASP A 416 40.30 5.31 3.04
N ASP A 417 41.28 5.14 2.15
CA ASP A 417 41.20 5.59 0.76
C ASP A 417 40.10 4.84 -0.03
N GLN A 418 39.86 3.57 0.31
CA GLN A 418 38.83 2.74 -0.34
C GLN A 418 37.41 3.15 0.09
N GLN A 419 37.28 3.87 1.20
CA GLN A 419 36.00 4.37 1.68
C GLN A 419 35.42 5.45 0.77
N GLN A 420 36.27 6.23 0.09
CA GLN A 420 35.84 7.28 -0.83
C GLN A 420 35.28 6.72 -2.16
N SER A 421 35.69 5.51 -2.54
CA SER A 421 35.23 4.81 -3.75
C SER A 421 33.99 3.93 -3.55
N LEU A 422 33.36 3.96 -2.37
CA LEU A 422 32.21 3.12 -2.07
C LEU A 422 31.02 3.43 -2.98
N PRO A 423 30.40 2.43 -3.62
CA PRO A 423 29.19 2.64 -4.39
C PRO A 423 28.07 3.16 -3.47
N GLN A 424 27.40 4.21 -3.92
CA GLN A 424 26.29 4.83 -3.20
C GLN A 424 24.97 4.41 -3.81
N PHE A 425 24.02 4.02 -2.97
CA PHE A 425 22.69 3.71 -3.44
C PHE A 425 21.97 5.01 -3.75
N VAL A 426 21.59 5.19 -5.00
CA VAL A 426 20.70 6.28 -5.41
C VAL A 426 19.28 5.77 -5.23
N VAL A 427 18.52 6.44 -4.36
CA VAL A 427 17.12 6.10 -4.08
C VAL A 427 16.33 6.13 -5.39
N ALA A 428 15.49 5.11 -5.60
CA ALA A 428 14.56 5.07 -6.72
C ALA A 428 13.76 6.38 -6.77
N LYS A 429 13.60 6.95 -7.98
CA LYS A 429 12.91 8.23 -8.22
C LYS A 429 11.64 8.36 -7.37
N ASP A 430 11.35 9.60 -6.94
CA ASP A 430 10.01 9.94 -6.43
C ASP A 430 8.97 9.35 -7.39
N GLY A 431 8.04 8.55 -6.86
CA GLY A 431 7.12 7.77 -7.68
C GLY A 431 6.40 8.66 -8.70
N ASP A 432 6.08 8.12 -9.87
CA ASP A 432 5.41 8.88 -10.91
C ASP A 432 3.98 9.24 -10.48
N LEU A 433 3.84 10.37 -9.80
CA LEU A 433 2.56 10.94 -9.34
C LEU A 433 1.64 11.29 -10.53
N SER A 434 2.11 11.22 -11.78
CA SER A 434 1.24 11.34 -12.95
C SER A 434 0.54 10.02 -13.27
N ALA A 435 1.19 8.88 -13.02
CA ALA A 435 0.60 7.55 -13.22
C ALA A 435 -0.57 7.29 -12.26
N SER A 436 -0.54 7.89 -11.06
CA SER A 436 -1.64 7.82 -10.09
C SER A 436 -2.93 8.51 -10.55
N LEU A 437 -2.89 9.40 -11.56
CA LEU A 437 -4.08 10.08 -12.09
C LEU A 437 -4.99 9.15 -12.92
N SER A 438 -4.48 8.01 -13.38
CA SER A 438 -5.27 7.04 -14.16
C SER A 438 -6.47 6.50 -13.38
N LEU A 439 -6.31 6.27 -12.08
CA LEU A 439 -7.34 5.80 -11.14
C LEU A 439 -8.50 6.79 -10.96
N PRO A 440 -8.27 8.05 -10.52
CA PRO A 440 -9.36 9.01 -10.37
C PRO A 440 -10.00 9.36 -11.73
N LEU A 441 -9.26 9.29 -12.84
CA LEU A 441 -9.85 9.46 -14.18
C LEU A 441 -10.79 8.32 -14.57
N SER A 442 -10.46 7.06 -14.24
CA SER A 442 -11.35 5.92 -14.52
C SER A 442 -12.65 6.02 -13.71
N GLN A 443 -12.54 6.40 -12.44
CA GLN A 443 -13.69 6.66 -11.56
C GLN A 443 -14.50 7.88 -12.00
N LEU A 444 -13.84 8.94 -12.47
CA LEU A 444 -14.50 10.14 -12.97
C LEU A 444 -15.36 9.82 -14.20
N LYS A 445 -14.89 8.96 -15.12
CA LYS A 445 -15.70 8.51 -16.26
C LYS A 445 -17.00 7.86 -15.80
N ILE A 446 -16.93 6.99 -14.79
CA ILE A 446 -18.10 6.31 -14.24
C ILE A 446 -19.02 7.29 -13.50
N ALA A 447 -18.44 8.20 -12.73
CA ALA A 447 -19.19 9.28 -12.08
C ALA A 447 -19.97 10.12 -13.10
N VAL A 448 -19.33 10.51 -14.20
CA VAL A 448 -19.96 11.28 -15.30
C VAL A 448 -21.06 10.47 -15.98
N ILE A 449 -20.85 9.18 -16.24
CA ILE A 449 -21.87 8.31 -16.84
C ILE A 449 -23.10 8.19 -15.92
N LEU A 450 -22.90 7.88 -14.63
CA LEU A 450 -23.99 7.74 -13.67
C LEU A 450 -24.74 9.05 -13.45
N LEU A 451 -24.02 10.16 -13.34
CA LEU A 451 -24.60 11.49 -13.16
C LEU A 451 -25.33 11.95 -14.44
N GLY A 452 -24.78 11.65 -15.62
CA GLY A 452 -25.44 11.89 -16.90
C GLY A 452 -26.73 11.09 -17.04
N LEU A 453 -26.73 9.82 -16.64
CA LEU A 453 -27.91 8.95 -16.64
C LEU A 453 -28.96 9.46 -15.65
N LEU A 454 -28.56 9.88 -14.45
CA LEU A 454 -29.45 10.48 -13.45
C LEU A 454 -30.10 11.78 -13.96
N ILE A 455 -29.30 12.67 -14.58
CA ILE A 455 -29.80 13.91 -15.17
C ILE A 455 -30.72 13.62 -16.37
N GLY A 456 -30.38 12.66 -17.23
CA GLY A 456 -31.21 12.27 -18.37
C GLY A 456 -32.57 11.71 -17.94
N LEU A 457 -32.60 10.94 -16.85
CA LEU A 457 -33.82 10.34 -16.31
C LEU A 457 -34.57 11.25 -15.31
N ARG A 458 -34.10 12.48 -15.05
CA ARG A 458 -34.67 13.39 -14.04
C ARG A 458 -36.16 13.65 -14.20
N SER A 459 -36.69 13.60 -15.44
CA SER A 459 -38.12 13.80 -15.69
C SER A 459 -39.00 12.72 -15.06
N ARG A 460 -38.45 11.53 -14.76
CA ARG A 460 -39.19 10.46 -14.10
C ARG A 460 -39.61 10.81 -12.67
N PHE A 461 -38.94 11.77 -12.02
CA PHE A 461 -39.40 12.29 -10.72
C PHE A 461 -40.79 12.95 -10.78
N ALA A 462 -41.22 13.42 -11.96
CA ALA A 462 -42.52 14.06 -12.17
C ALA A 462 -43.59 13.12 -12.75
N LYS A 463 -43.23 11.89 -13.18
CA LYS A 463 -44.14 10.98 -13.91
C LYS A 463 -44.83 9.94 -13.00
N THR A 464 -45.13 10.26 -11.74
CA THR A 464 -45.65 9.33 -10.72
C THR A 464 -46.85 9.86 -9.97
#